data_AF-A0A1F8J3P5-F1
#
_entry.id   AF-A0A1F8J3P5-F1
#
_cell.length_a   1.000
_cell.length_b   1.000
_cell.length_c   1.000
_cell.angle_alpha   90.00
_cell.angle_beta   90.00
_cell.angle_gamma   90.00
#
_symmetry.space_group_name_H-M   'P 1'
#
loop_
_entity.id
_entity.type
_entity.pdbx_description
1 polymer ?
#
loop_
_entity_poly.entity_id
_entity_poly.type
_entity_poly.pdbx_seq_one_letter_code
_entity_poly.pdbx_strand_id
1 'polypeptide(L)'
;MFRQTLKACCYFLVFISLEAAHLSIIKEEFIFIDPPFASCHASTLTQTHSGTILCAWFAGSEEGANDVAIWFSTCEESKWDLPKKIAETEGVPCWNPALFTMPSKEILLFYKTGRNPQQWSGLLKRSWDEGVHWSEEECLPAGIIGPAKNKPLLLPNGTLLCGSSIESWRRWGCWIDITADVGHTWHKSSPINVDAQLFGIIQPTLFFGKNDSLKLLARSHQIGSICTAESYDQGETWSKAQPISLPNPNSAIDAVNIMDGRIVLVYNHSKEERYPLNIAVSKDGGGTWNTEVVLEEEPGEYSYPSVIQSLDKEIHITYTWNRKYIKHVILDPKLL
;
A
#
# COMPACT_ATOMS: atom_id res chain seq x y z
N MET A 1 40.96 26.75 -44.78
CA MET A 1 41.45 26.49 -43.42
C MET A 1 40.28 26.77 -42.46
N PHE A 2 39.38 25.81 -42.30
CA PHE A 2 38.15 25.94 -41.50
C PHE A 2 38.42 25.55 -40.05
N ARG A 3 38.14 26.44 -39.09
CA ARG A 3 38.11 26.12 -37.66
C ARG A 3 36.68 25.67 -37.30
N GLN A 4 36.52 24.39 -36.98
CA GLN A 4 35.37 23.88 -36.23
C GLN A 4 35.71 23.92 -34.73
N THR A 5 34.96 24.69 -33.96
CA THR A 5 34.96 24.67 -32.50
C THR A 5 34.00 23.58 -32.01
N LEU A 6 34.52 22.63 -31.24
CA LEU A 6 33.77 21.57 -30.57
C LEU A 6 32.75 22.17 -29.59
N LYS A 7 31.47 21.79 -29.74
CA LYS A 7 30.48 21.78 -28.66
C LYS A 7 30.72 20.52 -27.82
N ALA A 8 31.24 20.66 -26.62
CA ALA A 8 31.29 19.60 -25.62
C ALA A 8 30.73 20.14 -24.30
N CYS A 9 29.41 20.09 -24.15
CA CYS A 9 28.71 20.27 -22.87
C CYS A 9 27.30 19.73 -23.07
N CYS A 10 27.05 18.49 -22.62
CA CYS A 10 25.72 17.97 -22.24
C CYS A 10 25.71 16.49 -21.80
N TYR A 11 26.85 15.80 -21.66
CA TYR A 11 26.87 14.38 -21.25
C TYR A 11 27.16 14.11 -19.77
N PHE A 12 27.24 15.13 -18.91
CA PHE A 12 27.64 14.96 -17.50
C PHE A 12 26.47 14.97 -16.49
N LEU A 13 25.22 15.17 -16.93
CA LEU A 13 24.06 15.28 -16.03
C LEU A 13 23.19 14.02 -15.94
N VAL A 14 23.41 13.02 -16.81
CA VAL A 14 22.59 11.79 -16.83
C VAL A 14 23.24 10.64 -16.04
N PHE A 15 24.55 10.70 -15.76
CA PHE A 15 25.23 9.64 -15.00
C PHE A 15 25.08 9.77 -13.47
N ILE A 16 24.81 10.97 -12.94
CA ILE A 16 24.75 11.18 -11.48
C ILE A 16 23.43 10.66 -10.87
N SER A 17 22.33 10.61 -11.63
CA SER A 17 21.04 10.20 -11.06
C SER A 17 20.89 8.69 -10.87
N LEU A 18 21.61 7.87 -11.66
CA LEU A 18 21.57 6.41 -11.54
C LEU A 18 22.39 5.89 -10.35
N GLU A 19 23.53 6.50 -10.03
CA GLU A 19 24.30 6.17 -8.82
C GLU A 19 23.55 6.57 -7.53
N ALA A 20 22.81 7.68 -7.53
CA ALA A 20 22.03 8.15 -6.38
C ALA A 20 20.88 7.21 -6.00
N ALA A 21 20.19 6.61 -6.98
CA ALA A 21 19.07 5.69 -6.72
C ALA A 21 19.52 4.43 -5.97
N HIS A 22 20.68 3.86 -6.33
CA HIS A 22 21.26 2.70 -5.63
C HIS A 22 21.79 3.04 -4.23
N LEU A 23 22.16 4.29 -3.98
CA LEU A 23 22.67 4.73 -2.68
C LEU A 23 21.58 4.77 -1.59
N SER A 24 20.31 4.96 -1.96
CA SER A 24 19.20 5.06 -1.01
C SER A 24 18.75 3.72 -0.43
N ILE A 25 19.01 2.60 -1.12
CA ILE A 25 18.63 1.26 -0.68
C ILE A 25 19.69 0.72 0.29
N ILE A 26 19.28 0.51 1.55
CA ILE A 26 20.13 -0.06 2.61
C ILE A 26 20.15 -1.58 2.52
N LYS A 27 18.98 -2.19 2.30
CA LYS A 27 18.79 -3.64 2.28
C LYS A 27 17.67 -4.01 1.31
N GLU A 28 17.84 -5.13 0.63
CA GLU A 28 16.78 -5.83 -0.08
C GLU A 28 16.88 -7.34 0.13
N GLU A 29 15.75 -8.00 0.39
CA GLU A 29 15.69 -9.44 0.61
C GLU A 29 14.29 -10.00 0.31
N PHE A 30 14.19 -11.30 0.05
CA PHE A 30 12.90 -11.96 0.14
C PHE A 30 12.62 -12.34 1.60
N ILE A 31 11.39 -12.15 2.06
CA ILE A 31 10.97 -12.51 3.44
C ILE A 31 11.14 -14.02 3.70
N PHE A 32 11.04 -14.83 2.65
CA PHE A 32 11.19 -16.28 2.68
C PHE A 32 11.72 -16.78 1.31
N ILE A 33 12.38 -17.95 1.30
CA ILE A 33 12.95 -18.55 0.08
C ILE A 33 12.35 -19.92 -0.27
N ASP A 34 11.74 -20.62 0.68
CA ASP A 34 11.07 -21.91 0.47
C ASP A 34 9.64 -21.85 1.05
N PRO A 35 8.72 -21.19 0.31
CA PRO A 35 7.37 -20.96 0.83
C PRO A 35 6.55 -22.26 0.88
N PRO A 36 5.72 -22.45 1.93
CA PRO A 36 4.78 -23.57 2.02
C PRO A 36 3.54 -23.43 1.11
N PHE A 37 3.56 -22.51 0.15
CA PHE A 37 2.47 -22.17 -0.77
C PHE A 37 3.03 -21.94 -2.18
N ALA A 38 2.21 -22.15 -3.21
CA ALA A 38 2.62 -21.99 -4.60
C ALA A 38 2.52 -20.54 -5.10
N SER A 39 1.61 -19.76 -4.51
CA SER A 39 1.36 -18.37 -4.88
C SER A 39 1.10 -17.50 -3.65
N CYS A 40 1.62 -16.28 -3.64
CA CYS A 40 1.39 -15.27 -2.62
C CYS A 40 1.18 -13.88 -3.22
N HIS A 41 0.41 -13.03 -2.53
CA HIS A 41 0.15 -11.68 -2.99
C HIS A 41 -0.34 -10.73 -1.89
N ALA A 42 -0.36 -9.43 -2.22
CA ALA A 42 -0.96 -8.37 -1.41
C ALA A 42 -0.33 -8.24 -0.02
N SER A 43 0.98 -8.00 0.02
CA SER A 43 1.67 -7.74 1.28
C SER A 43 1.21 -6.46 1.96
N THR A 44 1.24 -6.46 3.29
CA THR A 44 1.06 -5.30 4.17
C THR A 44 2.09 -5.39 5.29
N LEU A 45 2.52 -4.25 5.82
CA LEU A 45 3.46 -4.19 6.92
C LEU A 45 3.08 -3.14 7.98
N THR A 46 3.46 -3.38 9.21
CA THR A 46 3.39 -2.41 10.33
C THR A 46 4.56 -2.66 11.29
N GLN A 47 4.78 -1.78 12.26
CA GLN A 47 5.78 -1.97 13.30
C GLN A 47 5.10 -2.06 14.67
N THR A 48 5.58 -2.94 15.54
CA THR A 48 5.19 -3.03 16.95
C THR A 48 5.87 -1.93 17.78
N HIS A 49 5.46 -1.75 19.03
CA HIS A 49 6.13 -0.80 19.94
C HIS A 49 7.52 -1.25 20.38
N SER A 50 7.79 -2.56 20.38
CA SER A 50 9.13 -3.11 20.60
C SER A 50 10.08 -2.91 19.41
N GLY A 51 9.55 -2.53 18.24
CA GLY A 51 10.34 -2.29 17.03
C GLY A 51 10.31 -3.44 16.02
N THR A 52 9.67 -4.58 16.36
CA THR A 52 9.48 -5.70 15.44
C THR A 52 8.63 -5.27 14.24
N ILE A 53 9.10 -5.58 13.03
CA ILE A 53 8.31 -5.36 11.81
C ILE A 53 7.41 -6.58 11.60
N LEU A 54 6.12 -6.33 11.42
CA LEU A 54 5.15 -7.35 11.07
C LEU A 54 4.84 -7.26 9.58
N CYS A 55 4.78 -8.40 8.90
CA CYS A 55 4.33 -8.48 7.53
C CYS A 55 3.27 -9.57 7.36
N ALA A 56 2.19 -9.26 6.64
CA ALA A 56 1.16 -10.23 6.27
C ALA A 56 0.87 -10.18 4.77
N TRP A 57 0.39 -11.28 4.20
CA TRP A 57 0.00 -11.42 2.79
C TRP A 57 -1.02 -12.55 2.66
N PHE A 58 -1.73 -12.64 1.55
CA PHE A 58 -2.53 -13.85 1.27
C PHE A 58 -1.72 -14.83 0.43
N ALA A 59 -1.90 -16.14 0.67
CA ALA A 59 -1.19 -17.17 -0.08
C ALA A 59 -1.95 -18.50 -0.06
N GLY A 60 -1.75 -19.30 -1.12
CA GLY A 60 -2.37 -20.61 -1.31
C GLY A 60 -1.88 -21.27 -2.60
N SER A 61 -2.68 -22.16 -3.17
CA SER A 61 -2.37 -22.82 -4.44
C SER A 61 -2.38 -21.84 -5.62
N GLU A 62 -3.39 -20.98 -5.69
CA GLU A 62 -3.50 -19.87 -6.65
C GLU A 62 -4.43 -18.78 -6.10
N GLU A 63 -4.40 -17.58 -6.70
CA GLU A 63 -5.28 -16.48 -6.26
C GLU A 63 -6.76 -16.88 -6.38
N GLY A 64 -7.49 -16.81 -5.26
CA GLY A 64 -8.90 -17.19 -5.18
C GLY A 64 -9.18 -18.68 -5.01
N ALA A 65 -8.15 -19.53 -4.88
CA ALA A 65 -8.34 -20.93 -4.51
C ALA A 65 -8.89 -21.07 -3.07
N ASN A 66 -9.63 -22.15 -2.82
CA ASN A 66 -10.28 -22.39 -1.52
C ASN A 66 -9.31 -22.54 -0.34
N ASP A 67 -8.02 -22.75 -0.60
CA ASP A 67 -6.96 -22.89 0.40
C ASP A 67 -6.22 -21.57 0.69
N VAL A 68 -6.61 -20.46 0.05
CA VAL A 68 -5.95 -19.17 0.28
C VAL A 68 -6.26 -18.67 1.69
N ALA A 69 -5.18 -18.50 2.47
CA ALA A 69 -5.20 -18.02 3.84
C ALA A 69 -4.40 -16.71 3.96
N ILE A 70 -4.52 -16.04 5.12
CA ILE A 70 -3.60 -14.95 5.50
C ILE A 70 -2.37 -15.55 6.20
N TRP A 71 -1.23 -15.33 5.58
CA TRP A 71 0.10 -15.68 6.06
C TRP A 71 0.78 -14.47 6.66
N PHE A 72 1.72 -14.74 7.57
CA PHE A 72 2.34 -13.73 8.41
C PHE A 72 3.77 -14.11 8.78
N SER A 73 4.64 -13.11 8.90
CA SER A 73 5.99 -13.24 9.44
C SER A 73 6.38 -11.98 10.20
N THR A 74 7.29 -12.16 11.16
CA THR A 74 7.90 -11.14 12.03
C THR A 74 9.35 -10.93 11.62
N CYS A 75 9.82 -9.70 11.67
CA CYS A 75 11.23 -9.35 11.50
C CYS A 75 11.76 -8.68 12.75
N GLU A 76 12.66 -9.39 13.44
CA GLU A 76 13.37 -8.93 14.63
C GLU A 76 14.86 -8.88 14.31
N GLU A 77 15.54 -7.79 14.68
CA GLU A 77 16.98 -7.61 14.42
C GLU A 77 17.38 -7.92 12.96
N SER A 78 16.55 -7.48 12.01
CA SER A 78 16.72 -7.70 10.56
C SER A 78 16.69 -9.17 10.11
N LYS A 79 16.06 -10.06 10.89
CA LYS A 79 15.84 -11.47 10.54
C LYS A 79 14.35 -11.80 10.52
N TRP A 80 13.91 -12.38 9.40
CA TRP A 80 12.54 -12.84 9.23
C TRP A 80 12.33 -14.25 9.80
N ASP A 81 11.22 -14.43 10.52
CA ASP A 81 10.74 -15.74 10.94
C ASP A 81 10.07 -16.50 9.79
N LEU A 82 9.92 -17.82 9.98
CA LEU A 82 9.20 -18.65 9.01
C LEU A 82 7.73 -18.22 8.89
N PRO A 83 7.17 -18.19 7.67
CA PRO A 83 5.76 -17.90 7.46
C PRO A 83 4.83 -18.80 8.27
N LYS A 84 3.84 -18.21 8.95
CA LYS A 84 2.75 -18.90 9.64
C LYS A 84 1.39 -18.41 9.16
N LYS A 85 0.40 -19.29 9.11
CA LYS A 85 -1.00 -18.90 8.87
C LYS A 85 -1.59 -18.26 10.12
N ILE A 86 -2.30 -17.15 9.97
CA ILE A 86 -2.96 -16.43 11.08
C ILE A 86 -4.46 -16.20 10.87
N ALA A 87 -4.97 -16.38 9.64
CA ALA A 87 -6.40 -16.41 9.37
C ALA A 87 -6.70 -17.33 8.18
N GLU A 88 -7.76 -18.13 8.28
CA GLU A 88 -8.27 -18.96 7.19
C GLU A 88 -9.78 -19.15 7.36
N THR A 89 -10.48 -19.34 6.25
CA THR A 89 -11.91 -19.68 6.26
C THR A 89 -12.10 -20.97 5.49
N GLU A 90 -12.77 -21.96 6.09
CA GLU A 90 -12.93 -23.26 5.45
C GLU A 90 -13.65 -23.15 4.09
N GLY A 91 -12.96 -23.54 3.02
CA GLY A 91 -13.51 -23.55 1.68
C GLY A 91 -13.75 -22.17 1.05
N VAL A 92 -13.27 -21.09 1.67
CA VAL A 92 -13.46 -19.71 1.16
C VAL A 92 -12.13 -18.95 1.24
N PRO A 93 -11.65 -18.38 0.11
CA PRO A 93 -10.37 -17.69 0.10
C PRO A 93 -10.37 -16.40 0.93
N CYS A 94 -9.25 -16.15 1.60
CA CYS A 94 -8.91 -14.89 2.24
C CYS A 94 -8.15 -13.94 1.28
N TRP A 95 -8.29 -12.63 1.47
CA TRP A 95 -7.76 -11.61 0.55
C TRP A 95 -7.28 -10.35 1.28
N ASN A 96 -6.39 -9.63 0.60
CA ASN A 96 -5.94 -8.27 0.90
C ASN A 96 -5.84 -7.94 2.40
N PRO A 97 -4.89 -8.54 3.14
CA PRO A 97 -4.65 -8.12 4.51
C PRO A 97 -4.18 -6.66 4.57
N ALA A 98 -4.56 -5.95 5.64
CA ALA A 98 -4.06 -4.63 5.99
C ALA A 98 -3.77 -4.60 7.50
N LEU A 99 -2.49 -4.50 7.83
CA LEU A 99 -2.01 -4.40 9.21
C LEU A 99 -1.97 -2.95 9.67
N PHE A 100 -2.28 -2.73 10.94
CA PHE A 100 -2.17 -1.42 11.57
C PHE A 100 -1.92 -1.54 13.08
N THR A 101 -0.80 -1.01 13.56
CA THR A 101 -0.51 -0.89 14.99
C THR A 101 -1.07 0.43 15.54
N MET A 102 -1.98 0.33 16.51
CA MET A 102 -2.56 1.49 17.21
C MET A 102 -1.58 2.06 18.25
N PRO A 103 -1.64 3.36 18.59
CA PRO A 103 -0.87 3.92 19.71
C PRO A 103 -1.09 3.21 21.05
N SER A 104 -2.26 2.58 21.24
CA SER A 104 -2.62 1.74 22.39
C SER A 104 -1.85 0.41 22.49
N LYS A 105 -0.99 0.09 21.52
CA LYS A 105 -0.29 -1.19 21.35
C LYS A 105 -1.13 -2.35 20.82
N GLU A 106 -2.41 -2.11 20.59
CA GLU A 106 -3.26 -3.05 19.88
C GLU A 106 -2.88 -3.10 18.40
N ILE A 107 -2.80 -4.30 17.82
CA ILE A 107 -2.51 -4.52 16.42
C ILE A 107 -3.76 -5.04 15.73
N LEU A 108 -4.18 -4.35 14.68
CA LEU A 108 -5.34 -4.68 13.89
C LEU A 108 -4.89 -5.39 12.61
N LEU A 109 -5.55 -6.51 12.29
CA LEU A 109 -5.48 -7.16 10.99
C LEU A 109 -6.86 -7.11 10.36
N PHE A 110 -7.02 -6.22 9.39
CA PHE A 110 -8.17 -6.25 8.51
C PHE A 110 -7.89 -7.19 7.34
N TYR A 111 -8.85 -8.00 6.93
CA TYR A 111 -8.75 -8.85 5.75
C TYR A 111 -10.14 -9.11 5.19
N LYS A 112 -10.23 -9.77 4.03
CA LYS A 112 -11.50 -10.06 3.38
C LYS A 112 -11.61 -11.55 3.16
N THR A 113 -12.83 -12.06 3.21
CA THR A 113 -13.14 -13.42 2.79
C THR A 113 -14.28 -13.38 1.77
N GLY A 114 -14.26 -14.27 0.79
CA GLY A 114 -15.30 -14.37 -0.24
C GLY A 114 -14.75 -14.93 -1.54
N ARG A 115 -15.61 -15.51 -2.39
CA ARG A 115 -15.17 -16.24 -3.59
C ARG A 115 -14.40 -15.40 -4.63
N ASN A 116 -14.61 -14.09 -4.65
CA ASN A 116 -13.98 -13.15 -5.55
C ASN A 116 -14.12 -11.72 -4.98
N PRO A 117 -13.40 -10.72 -5.54
CA PRO A 117 -13.47 -9.33 -5.09
C PRO A 117 -14.86 -8.69 -5.08
N GLN A 118 -15.80 -9.19 -5.90
CA GLN A 118 -17.18 -8.69 -5.93
C GLN A 118 -18.06 -9.24 -4.80
N GLN A 119 -17.56 -10.22 -4.03
CA GLN A 119 -18.30 -10.94 -2.99
C GLN A 119 -17.58 -10.92 -1.63
N TRP A 120 -16.69 -9.95 -1.41
CA TRP A 120 -15.97 -9.82 -0.15
C TRP A 120 -16.87 -9.42 1.02
N SER A 121 -16.62 -10.07 2.16
CA SER A 121 -16.96 -9.58 3.50
C SER A 121 -15.69 -9.07 4.17
N GLY A 122 -15.78 -7.96 4.90
CA GLY A 122 -14.67 -7.45 5.70
C GLY A 122 -14.61 -8.15 7.06
N LEU A 123 -13.39 -8.53 7.45
CA LEU A 123 -13.10 -9.19 8.72
C LEU A 123 -11.97 -8.45 9.45
N LEU A 124 -11.97 -8.58 10.77
CA LEU A 124 -10.97 -8.01 11.66
C LEU A 124 -10.49 -9.07 12.66
N LYS A 125 -9.17 -9.13 12.89
CA LYS A 125 -8.55 -9.81 14.04
C LYS A 125 -7.66 -8.83 14.78
N ARG A 126 -7.45 -9.08 16.07
CA ARG A 126 -6.68 -8.22 16.97
C ARG A 126 -5.55 -9.00 17.62
N SER A 127 -4.45 -8.33 17.90
CA SER A 127 -3.39 -8.83 18.77
C SER A 127 -3.07 -7.77 19.83
N TRP A 128 -2.84 -8.23 21.06
CA TRP A 128 -2.44 -7.40 22.21
C TRP A 128 -1.04 -7.75 22.73
N ASP A 129 -0.34 -8.63 22.02
CA ASP A 129 0.95 -9.20 22.41
C ASP A 129 1.92 -9.23 21.22
N GLU A 130 1.96 -8.12 20.49
CA GLU A 130 2.94 -7.88 19.42
C GLU A 130 2.87 -8.87 18.23
N GLY A 131 1.68 -9.42 17.96
CA GLY A 131 1.44 -10.33 16.83
C GLY A 131 1.76 -11.79 17.14
N VAL A 132 2.00 -12.14 18.40
CA VAL A 132 2.22 -13.52 18.84
C VAL A 132 0.92 -14.31 18.76
N HIS A 133 -0.16 -13.81 19.39
CA HIS A 133 -1.50 -14.40 19.33
C HIS A 133 -2.49 -13.44 18.68
N TRP A 134 -3.50 -14.02 18.03
CA TRP A 134 -4.57 -13.29 17.36
C TRP A 134 -5.92 -13.71 17.93
N SER A 135 -6.82 -12.75 18.11
CA SER A 135 -8.20 -12.97 18.52
C SER A 135 -8.96 -13.88 17.55
N GLU A 136 -10.13 -14.36 17.95
CA GLU A 136 -11.13 -14.84 17.00
C GLU A 136 -11.50 -13.75 15.98
N GLU A 137 -12.04 -14.15 14.85
CA GLU A 137 -12.44 -13.23 13.78
C GLU A 137 -13.70 -12.43 14.15
N GLU A 138 -13.66 -11.14 13.84
CA GLU A 138 -14.78 -10.20 13.95
C GLU A 138 -15.30 -9.87 12.55
N CYS A 139 -16.57 -10.15 12.28
CA CYS A 139 -17.22 -9.68 11.05
C CYS A 139 -17.49 -8.17 11.15
N LEU A 140 -17.05 -7.41 10.15
CA LEU A 140 -17.40 -6.00 10.05
C LEU A 140 -18.91 -5.85 9.74
N PRO A 141 -19.55 -4.73 10.16
CA PRO A 141 -20.97 -4.51 9.92
C PRO A 141 -21.36 -4.58 8.44
N ALA A 142 -22.63 -4.89 8.16
CA ALA A 142 -23.13 -5.00 6.79
C ALA A 142 -22.81 -3.74 5.95
N GLY A 143 -22.24 -3.96 4.77
CA GLY A 143 -21.83 -2.90 3.86
C GLY A 143 -20.46 -2.29 4.16
N ILE A 144 -19.82 -2.59 5.30
CA ILE A 144 -18.46 -2.17 5.64
C ILE A 144 -17.49 -3.29 5.25
N ILE A 145 -16.39 -2.93 4.58
CA ILE A 145 -15.31 -3.88 4.29
C ILE A 145 -13.98 -3.47 4.92
N GLY A 146 -13.94 -2.30 5.57
CA GLY A 146 -12.74 -1.74 6.14
C GLY A 146 -11.76 -1.30 5.06
N PRO A 147 -10.45 -1.29 5.33
CA PRO A 147 -9.46 -0.92 4.33
C PRO A 147 -9.46 -1.97 3.21
N ALA A 148 -9.76 -1.59 1.97
CA ALA A 148 -9.82 -2.50 0.83
C ALA A 148 -8.46 -3.11 0.49
N LYS A 149 -7.36 -2.40 0.80
CA LYS A 149 -5.99 -2.91 0.62
C LYS A 149 -4.99 -2.19 1.54
N ASN A 150 -4.94 -0.87 1.51
CA ASN A 150 -3.88 -0.10 2.17
C ASN A 150 -4.19 0.11 3.66
N LYS A 151 -3.12 0.27 4.45
CA LYS A 151 -3.22 0.59 5.88
C LYS A 151 -4.13 1.82 6.12
N PRO A 152 -4.95 1.83 7.19
CA PRO A 152 -5.72 3.00 7.58
C PRO A 152 -4.84 4.24 7.83
N LEU A 153 -5.44 5.43 7.74
CA LEU A 153 -4.86 6.67 8.26
C LEU A 153 -5.47 6.96 9.63
N LEU A 154 -4.63 7.10 10.66
CA LEU A 154 -5.05 7.50 11.99
C LEU A 154 -5.01 9.02 12.12
N LEU A 155 -6.14 9.61 12.48
CA LEU A 155 -6.26 11.04 12.76
C LEU A 155 -5.81 11.38 14.19
N PRO A 156 -5.41 12.63 14.47
CA PRO A 156 -4.98 13.06 15.80
C PRO A 156 -6.02 12.86 16.91
N ASN A 157 -7.32 12.82 16.57
CA ASN A 157 -8.41 12.58 17.51
C ASN A 157 -8.67 11.09 17.81
N GLY A 158 -7.89 10.17 17.21
CA GLY A 158 -8.04 8.72 17.41
C GLY A 158 -8.91 8.03 16.35
N THR A 159 -9.54 8.77 15.44
CA THR A 159 -10.36 8.20 14.37
C THR A 159 -9.50 7.53 13.30
N LEU A 160 -9.87 6.30 12.91
CA LEU A 160 -9.28 5.58 11.79
C LEU A 160 -10.09 5.83 10.52
N LEU A 161 -9.38 6.21 9.46
CA LEU A 161 -9.90 6.32 8.11
C LEU A 161 -9.43 5.13 7.28
N CYS A 162 -10.35 4.26 6.91
CA CYS A 162 -10.07 3.05 6.16
C CYS A 162 -10.45 3.22 4.69
N GLY A 163 -9.43 3.32 3.83
CA GLY A 163 -9.63 3.46 2.39
C GLY A 163 -10.35 2.24 1.78
N SER A 164 -11.61 2.43 1.37
CA SER A 164 -12.52 1.35 1.01
C SER A 164 -12.98 1.44 -0.44
N SER A 165 -13.36 0.31 -1.02
CA SER A 165 -13.80 0.26 -2.42
C SER A 165 -14.50 -1.04 -2.76
N ILE A 166 -15.43 -1.00 -3.71
CA ILE A 166 -16.07 -2.19 -4.28
C ILE A 166 -15.81 -2.28 -5.78
N GLU A 167 -15.68 -3.50 -6.27
CA GLU A 167 -15.68 -3.79 -7.69
C GLU A 167 -17.07 -4.28 -8.09
N SER A 168 -17.78 -3.53 -8.93
CA SER A 168 -19.04 -3.96 -9.51
C SER A 168 -19.00 -3.88 -11.04
N TRP A 169 -19.93 -4.56 -11.71
CA TRP A 169 -19.99 -4.60 -13.17
C TRP A 169 -20.11 -3.19 -13.75
N ARG A 170 -18.99 -2.67 -14.29
CA ARG A 170 -18.88 -1.34 -14.91
C ARG A 170 -19.16 -0.15 -13.98
N ARG A 171 -19.06 -0.32 -12.66
CA ARG A 171 -19.23 0.76 -11.66
C ARG A 171 -18.48 0.44 -10.37
N TRP A 172 -17.17 0.58 -10.35
CA TRP A 172 -16.42 0.50 -9.11
C TRP A 172 -16.73 1.72 -8.23
N GLY A 173 -16.78 1.48 -6.93
CA GLY A 173 -17.05 2.49 -5.92
C GLY A 173 -15.85 2.68 -5.01
N CYS A 174 -15.64 3.91 -4.55
CA CYS A 174 -14.58 4.29 -3.62
C CYS A 174 -15.16 5.24 -2.58
N TRP A 175 -14.79 5.05 -1.32
CA TRP A 175 -15.15 5.88 -0.17
C TRP A 175 -14.23 5.51 1.00
N ILE A 176 -14.42 6.18 2.14
CA ILE A 176 -13.72 5.87 3.38
C ILE A 176 -14.70 5.23 4.36
N ASP A 177 -14.36 4.04 4.86
CA ASP A 177 -15.02 3.45 6.03
C ASP A 177 -14.35 4.07 7.27
N ILE A 178 -15.13 4.75 8.12
CA ILE A 178 -14.62 5.57 9.24
C ILE A 178 -15.01 4.92 10.56
N THR A 179 -14.08 4.83 11.51
CA THR A 179 -14.34 4.34 12.87
C THR A 179 -13.58 5.16 13.91
N ALA A 180 -14.29 5.66 14.91
CA ALA A 180 -13.72 6.46 16.01
C ALA A 180 -13.39 5.64 17.26
N ASP A 181 -13.75 4.34 17.25
CA ASP A 181 -13.68 3.43 18.39
C ASP A 181 -13.04 2.11 17.99
N VAL A 182 -11.99 2.18 17.16
CA VAL A 182 -11.11 1.04 16.83
C VAL A 182 -11.89 -0.15 16.23
N GLY A 183 -12.86 0.15 15.38
CA GLY A 183 -13.61 -0.82 14.61
C GLY A 183 -14.89 -1.35 15.25
N HIS A 184 -15.36 -0.77 16.35
CA HIS A 184 -16.63 -1.17 16.97
C HIS A 184 -17.86 -0.55 16.26
N THR A 185 -17.79 0.73 15.91
CA THR A 185 -18.83 1.44 15.15
C THR A 185 -18.24 2.07 13.90
N TRP A 186 -19.08 2.18 12.87
CA TRP A 186 -18.65 2.56 11.53
C TRP A 186 -19.68 3.44 10.83
N HIS A 187 -19.19 4.36 10.01
CA HIS A 187 -19.96 5.01 8.96
C HIS A 187 -19.11 5.19 7.70
N LYS A 188 -19.75 5.60 6.60
CA LYS A 188 -19.08 5.85 5.32
C LYS A 188 -18.99 7.34 5.05
N SER A 189 -17.88 7.76 4.47
CA SER A 189 -17.77 9.09 3.84
C SER A 189 -18.70 9.21 2.63
N SER A 190 -18.78 10.42 2.06
CA SER A 190 -19.35 10.62 0.73
C SER A 190 -18.63 9.74 -0.32
N PRO A 191 -19.32 9.23 -1.35
CA PRO A 191 -18.68 8.52 -2.47
C PRO A 191 -17.69 9.40 -3.23
N ILE A 192 -16.57 8.80 -3.63
CA ILE A 192 -15.47 9.47 -4.33
C ILE A 192 -15.53 9.09 -5.79
N ASN A 193 -16.07 10.01 -6.59
CA ASN A 193 -16.34 9.78 -8.01
C ASN A 193 -15.23 10.36 -8.89
N VAL A 194 -15.00 9.73 -10.05
CA VAL A 194 -14.23 10.28 -11.16
C VAL A 194 -15.16 10.51 -12.34
N ASP A 195 -15.02 11.64 -13.03
CA ASP A 195 -15.97 12.06 -14.07
C ASP A 195 -16.01 11.11 -15.27
N ALA A 196 -17.22 10.74 -15.70
CA ALA A 196 -17.54 10.05 -16.95
C ALA A 196 -16.75 8.76 -17.28
N GLN A 197 -16.39 7.95 -16.27
CA GLN A 197 -15.69 6.67 -16.48
C GLN A 197 -16.57 5.43 -16.24
N LEU A 198 -16.27 4.35 -16.99
CA LEU A 198 -16.98 3.07 -16.95
C LEU A 198 -16.59 2.19 -15.75
N PHE A 199 -15.61 2.57 -14.92
CA PHE A 199 -15.20 1.71 -13.80
C PHE A 199 -14.86 2.54 -12.56
N GLY A 200 -14.12 3.65 -12.65
CA GLY A 200 -13.84 4.49 -11.49
C GLY A 200 -12.47 4.20 -10.87
N ILE A 201 -12.32 4.49 -9.58
CA ILE A 201 -11.09 4.30 -8.80
C ILE A 201 -11.34 3.32 -7.66
N ILE A 202 -10.30 2.60 -7.20
CA ILE A 202 -10.38 1.67 -6.08
C ILE A 202 -9.09 1.61 -5.27
N GLN A 203 -9.16 0.98 -4.10
CA GLN A 203 -8.01 0.73 -3.20
C GLN A 203 -7.20 2.00 -2.89
N PRO A 204 -7.83 3.04 -2.33
CA PRO A 204 -7.13 4.28 -2.02
C PRO A 204 -6.08 4.07 -0.91
N THR A 205 -4.97 4.80 -1.01
CA THR A 205 -4.06 5.09 0.11
C THR A 205 -4.31 6.51 0.60
N LEU A 206 -4.22 6.74 1.90
CA LEU A 206 -4.55 8.01 2.57
C LEU A 206 -3.30 8.62 3.19
N PHE A 207 -3.20 9.95 3.19
CA PHE A 207 -2.12 10.68 3.84
C PHE A 207 -2.54 12.13 4.15
N PHE A 208 -1.81 12.78 5.05
CA PHE A 208 -1.98 14.21 5.33
C PHE A 208 -1.39 15.05 4.20
N GLY A 209 -2.19 15.97 3.69
CA GLY A 209 -1.80 17.02 2.75
C GLY A 209 -1.26 18.27 3.45
N LYS A 210 -1.47 19.43 2.84
CA LYS A 210 -1.13 20.74 3.44
C LYS A 210 -2.28 21.27 4.28
N ASN A 211 -1.94 22.06 5.31
CA ASN A 211 -2.91 22.79 6.13
C ASN A 211 -4.00 21.86 6.70
N ASP A 212 -3.58 20.72 7.25
CA ASP A 212 -4.45 19.69 7.83
C ASP A 212 -5.49 19.08 6.87
N SER A 213 -5.34 19.30 5.55
CA SER A 213 -6.15 18.57 4.57
C SER A 213 -5.75 17.11 4.54
N LEU A 214 -6.70 16.26 4.15
CA LEU A 214 -6.44 14.87 3.87
C LEU A 214 -6.43 14.69 2.36
N LYS A 215 -5.55 13.81 1.89
CA LYS A 215 -5.53 13.38 0.49
C LYS A 215 -5.62 11.88 0.40
N LEU A 216 -6.09 11.43 -0.75
CA LEU A 216 -5.94 10.05 -1.17
C LEU A 216 -5.29 9.98 -2.53
N LEU A 217 -4.65 8.85 -2.78
CA LEU A 217 -4.31 8.39 -4.12
C LEU A 217 -4.94 7.02 -4.35
N ALA A 218 -5.47 6.79 -5.53
CA ALA A 218 -6.09 5.52 -5.89
C ALA A 218 -5.69 5.08 -7.30
N ARG A 219 -5.66 3.76 -7.50
CA ARG A 219 -5.55 3.19 -8.84
C ARG A 219 -6.86 3.34 -9.59
N SER A 220 -6.76 3.38 -10.90
CA SER A 220 -7.89 3.58 -11.80
C SER A 220 -7.88 2.55 -12.92
N HIS A 221 -9.07 2.21 -13.40
CA HIS A 221 -9.21 1.38 -14.60
C HIS A 221 -9.51 2.27 -15.81
N GLN A 222 -8.83 2.03 -16.93
CA GLN A 222 -8.93 2.75 -18.22
C GLN A 222 -8.43 4.21 -18.27
N ILE A 223 -8.11 4.85 -17.15
CA ILE A 223 -7.55 6.22 -17.16
C ILE A 223 -6.05 6.20 -17.46
N GLY A 224 -5.34 5.15 -17.00
CA GLY A 224 -3.89 5.01 -17.20
C GLY A 224 -3.05 5.93 -16.31
N SER A 225 -3.62 6.46 -15.22
CA SER A 225 -2.94 7.31 -14.26
C SER A 225 -3.43 7.06 -12.84
N ILE A 226 -2.62 7.43 -11.85
CA ILE A 226 -3.09 7.57 -10.48
C ILE A 226 -4.11 8.71 -10.43
N CYS A 227 -5.13 8.56 -9.59
CA CYS A 227 -6.09 9.62 -9.30
C CYS A 227 -5.98 10.10 -7.86
N THR A 228 -6.20 11.39 -7.64
CA THR A 228 -6.18 12.04 -6.32
C THR A 228 -7.53 12.65 -5.99
N ALA A 229 -7.90 12.65 -4.71
CA ALA A 229 -9.00 13.45 -4.16
C ALA A 229 -8.58 14.03 -2.81
N GLU A 230 -9.29 15.06 -2.35
CA GLU A 230 -8.98 15.80 -1.12
C GLU A 230 -10.21 15.90 -0.21
N SER A 231 -9.96 15.92 1.10
CA SER A 231 -10.95 16.20 2.13
C SER A 231 -10.44 17.29 3.07
N TYR A 232 -11.37 18.13 3.51
CA TYR A 232 -11.12 19.28 4.39
C TYR A 232 -11.93 19.20 5.69
N ASP A 233 -12.62 18.08 5.92
CA ASP A 233 -13.54 17.85 7.03
C ASP A 233 -13.29 16.48 7.68
N GLN A 234 -12.00 16.13 7.86
CA GLN A 234 -11.55 14.91 8.53
C GLN A 234 -12.01 13.61 7.84
N GLY A 235 -12.24 13.66 6.52
CA GLY A 235 -12.51 12.48 5.70
C GLY A 235 -14.00 12.20 5.50
N GLU A 236 -14.89 13.04 6.02
CA GLU A 236 -16.35 12.90 5.88
C GLU A 236 -16.80 13.14 4.44
N THR A 237 -16.30 14.21 3.80
CA THR A 237 -16.56 14.52 2.40
C THR A 237 -15.28 14.66 1.60
N TRP A 238 -15.38 14.30 0.31
CA TRP A 238 -14.24 14.28 -0.60
C TRP A 238 -14.58 15.00 -1.90
N SER A 239 -13.58 15.66 -2.47
CA SER A 239 -13.66 16.18 -3.84
C SER A 239 -13.88 15.03 -4.83
N LYS A 240 -14.31 15.37 -6.05
CA LYS A 240 -14.17 14.43 -7.17
C LYS A 240 -12.70 14.07 -7.35
N ALA A 241 -12.45 12.81 -7.67
CA ALA A 241 -11.11 12.33 -7.98
C ALA A 241 -10.68 12.82 -9.37
N GLN A 242 -9.43 13.26 -9.48
CA GLN A 242 -8.83 13.75 -10.72
C GLN A 242 -7.51 13.02 -11.02
N PRO A 243 -7.18 12.73 -12.29
CA PRO A 243 -5.91 12.14 -12.65
C PRO A 243 -4.74 13.07 -12.32
N ILE A 244 -3.61 12.51 -11.88
CA ILE A 244 -2.34 13.23 -11.72
C ILE A 244 -1.34 12.81 -12.81
N SER A 245 -0.16 13.44 -12.84
CA SER A 245 0.88 13.18 -13.85
C SER A 245 1.52 11.79 -13.77
N LEU A 246 1.31 11.05 -12.68
CA LEU A 246 1.90 9.73 -12.48
C LEU A 246 1.09 8.65 -13.22
N PRO A 247 1.71 7.87 -14.13
CA PRO A 247 1.03 6.78 -14.82
C PRO A 247 0.70 5.64 -13.85
N ASN A 248 -0.31 4.84 -14.17
CA ASN A 248 -0.61 3.62 -13.43
C ASN A 248 -1.34 2.60 -14.32
N PRO A 249 -0.97 1.31 -14.28
CA PRO A 249 -1.53 0.26 -15.11
C PRO A 249 -2.75 -0.41 -14.44
N ASN A 250 -3.50 0.33 -13.62
CA ASN A 250 -4.47 -0.23 -12.67
C ASN A 250 -3.85 -1.20 -11.64
N SER A 251 -2.64 -0.91 -11.18
CA SER A 251 -1.96 -1.66 -10.11
C SER A 251 -1.99 -0.93 -8.79
N ALA A 252 -2.08 -1.70 -7.70
CA ALA A 252 -2.13 -1.15 -6.35
C ALA A 252 -0.90 -0.29 -6.05
N ILE A 253 -1.13 0.72 -5.21
CA ILE A 253 -0.15 1.70 -4.74
C ILE A 253 -0.28 1.82 -3.23
N ASP A 254 0.77 2.28 -2.56
CA ASP A 254 0.71 2.67 -1.14
C ASP A 254 1.60 3.89 -0.91
N ALA A 255 1.18 4.75 0.01
CA ALA A 255 1.89 5.97 0.36
C ALA A 255 1.98 6.16 1.87
N VAL A 256 2.95 6.95 2.32
CA VAL A 256 3.11 7.30 3.73
C VAL A 256 3.67 8.71 3.89
N ASN A 257 3.15 9.46 4.86
CA ASN A 257 3.84 10.65 5.36
C ASN A 257 5.07 10.20 6.16
N ILE A 258 6.25 10.70 5.82
CA ILE A 258 7.47 10.45 6.59
C ILE A 258 7.73 11.62 7.57
N MET A 259 8.55 11.38 8.58
CA MET A 259 8.79 12.24 9.74
C MET A 259 9.28 13.66 9.37
N ASP A 260 9.91 13.85 8.22
CA ASP A 260 10.36 15.16 7.75
C ASP A 260 9.31 15.93 6.92
N GLY A 261 8.08 15.40 6.85
CA GLY A 261 6.94 16.02 6.19
C GLY A 261 6.79 15.68 4.71
N ARG A 262 7.74 14.94 4.12
CA ARG A 262 7.57 14.43 2.75
C ARG A 262 6.55 13.29 2.72
N ILE A 263 6.07 13.00 1.52
CA ILE A 263 5.23 11.83 1.25
C ILE A 263 5.98 10.92 0.28
N VAL A 264 6.08 9.64 0.65
CA VAL A 264 6.70 8.60 -0.17
C VAL A 264 5.58 7.74 -0.75
N LEU A 265 5.61 7.52 -2.06
CA LEU A 265 4.64 6.72 -2.82
C LEU A 265 5.39 5.60 -3.55
N VAL A 266 4.89 4.37 -3.43
CA VAL A 266 5.37 3.23 -4.23
C VAL A 266 4.30 2.84 -5.24
N TYR A 267 4.69 2.76 -6.52
CA TYR A 267 3.76 2.52 -7.64
C TYR A 267 4.49 1.99 -8.88
N ASN A 268 3.74 1.42 -9.82
CA ASN A 268 4.30 1.06 -11.13
C ASN A 268 4.30 2.26 -12.07
N HIS A 269 5.48 2.67 -12.57
CA HIS A 269 5.62 3.79 -13.50
C HIS A 269 5.29 3.38 -14.95
N SER A 270 4.07 2.92 -15.17
CA SER A 270 3.60 2.48 -16.49
C SER A 270 2.09 2.66 -16.62
N LYS A 271 1.59 2.75 -17.86
CA LYS A 271 0.15 2.80 -18.14
C LYS A 271 -0.45 1.42 -18.39
N GLU A 272 0.40 0.43 -18.63
CA GLU A 272 0.00 -0.88 -19.15
C GLU A 272 0.60 -2.03 -18.34
N GLU A 273 1.84 -1.86 -17.87
CA GLU A 273 2.64 -2.94 -17.31
C GLU A 273 2.85 -2.85 -15.81
N ARG A 274 3.03 -4.00 -15.15
CA ARG A 274 3.35 -4.11 -13.71
C ARG A 274 4.85 -3.97 -13.40
N TYR A 275 5.57 -3.28 -14.29
CA TYR A 275 6.96 -2.86 -14.17
C TYR A 275 7.15 -1.57 -15.01
N PRO A 276 8.17 -0.74 -14.71
CA PRO A 276 9.01 -0.80 -13.51
C PRO A 276 8.22 -0.49 -12.23
N LEU A 277 8.72 -0.94 -11.08
CA LEU A 277 8.24 -0.52 -9.75
C LEU A 277 9.10 0.63 -9.25
N ASN A 278 8.48 1.75 -8.90
CA ASN A 278 9.15 3.01 -8.61
C ASN A 278 8.72 3.59 -7.27
N ILE A 279 9.56 4.48 -6.77
CA ILE A 279 9.28 5.37 -5.65
C ILE A 279 9.22 6.80 -6.17
N ALA A 280 8.11 7.46 -5.87
CA ALA A 280 7.97 8.90 -6.04
C ALA A 280 7.87 9.61 -4.70
N VAL A 281 8.42 10.82 -4.63
CA VAL A 281 8.41 11.66 -3.44
C VAL A 281 7.70 12.97 -3.72
N SER A 282 6.84 13.38 -2.80
CA SER A 282 6.24 14.71 -2.78
C SER A 282 6.74 15.52 -1.60
N LYS A 283 7.11 16.78 -1.86
CA LYS A 283 7.60 17.75 -0.86
C LYS A 283 6.58 18.85 -0.57
N ASP A 284 5.42 18.82 -1.23
CA ASP A 284 4.42 19.89 -1.21
C ASP A 284 3.02 19.40 -0.83
N GLY A 285 2.94 18.31 -0.06
CA GLY A 285 1.69 17.73 0.43
C GLY A 285 0.92 16.95 -0.64
N GLY A 286 1.62 16.31 -1.57
CA GLY A 286 1.03 15.53 -2.66
C GLY A 286 0.51 16.39 -3.81
N GLY A 287 1.04 17.59 -4.00
CA GLY A 287 0.71 18.46 -5.14
C GLY A 287 1.53 18.11 -6.38
N THR A 288 2.84 17.91 -6.19
CA THR A 288 3.81 17.50 -7.21
C THR A 288 4.61 16.29 -6.73
N TRP A 289 5.11 15.52 -7.69
CA TRP A 289 5.78 14.23 -7.46
C TRP A 289 7.02 14.12 -8.34
N ASN A 290 8.13 13.71 -7.73
CA ASN A 290 9.37 13.37 -8.43
C ASN A 290 9.62 11.87 -8.30
N THR A 291 9.97 11.20 -9.39
CA THR A 291 10.40 9.80 -9.36
C THR A 291 11.86 9.74 -8.94
N GLU A 292 12.17 9.18 -7.78
CA GLU A 292 13.51 9.22 -7.19
C GLU A 292 14.24 7.86 -7.29
N VAL A 293 13.52 6.74 -7.13
CA VAL A 293 14.12 5.39 -7.07
C VAL A 293 13.35 4.41 -7.96
N VAL A 294 14.09 3.53 -8.63
CA VAL A 294 13.53 2.35 -9.33
C VAL A 294 13.85 1.13 -8.48
N LEU A 295 12.83 0.46 -7.95
CA LEU A 295 12.98 -0.77 -7.15
C LEU A 295 13.17 -2.00 -8.04
N GLU A 296 12.45 -2.04 -9.16
CA GLU A 296 12.50 -3.14 -10.11
C GLU A 296 12.39 -2.56 -11.52
N GLU A 297 13.47 -2.66 -12.30
CA GLU A 297 13.54 -2.09 -13.67
C GLU A 297 13.16 -3.11 -14.74
N GLU A 298 13.58 -4.36 -14.55
CA GLU A 298 13.43 -5.43 -15.54
C GLU A 298 11.97 -5.89 -15.70
N PRO A 299 11.60 -6.49 -16.85
CA PRO A 299 10.27 -7.05 -17.04
C PRO A 299 9.90 -8.10 -15.98
N GLY A 300 8.74 -7.92 -15.37
CA GLY A 300 8.20 -8.81 -14.34
C GLY A 300 6.85 -8.35 -13.81
N GLU A 301 6.27 -9.11 -12.88
CA GLU A 301 5.07 -8.70 -12.15
C GLU A 301 5.44 -8.27 -10.73
N TYR A 302 5.52 -6.95 -10.52
CA TYR A 302 5.76 -6.33 -9.21
C TYR A 302 4.54 -5.56 -8.77
N SER A 303 4.00 -5.86 -7.60
CA SER A 303 2.62 -5.46 -7.31
C SER A 303 2.31 -5.39 -5.83
N TYR A 304 1.27 -4.61 -5.53
CA TYR A 304 0.72 -4.45 -4.18
C TYR A 304 1.79 -4.07 -3.14
N PRO A 305 2.50 -2.95 -3.36
CA PRO A 305 3.49 -2.49 -2.42
C PRO A 305 2.83 -2.07 -1.11
N SER A 306 3.50 -2.22 0.02
CA SER A 306 3.15 -1.59 1.30
C SER A 306 4.36 -0.81 1.81
N VAL A 307 4.14 0.36 2.37
CA VAL A 307 5.23 1.25 2.83
C VAL A 307 4.92 1.87 4.19
N ILE A 308 5.89 1.87 5.11
CA ILE A 308 5.87 2.65 6.36
C ILE A 308 7.23 3.33 6.56
N GLN A 309 7.28 4.30 7.45
CA GLN A 309 8.52 4.66 8.13
C GLN A 309 8.49 4.13 9.57
N SER A 310 9.53 3.41 9.95
CA SER A 310 9.69 2.81 11.28
C SER A 310 10.33 3.78 12.28
N LEU A 311 10.34 3.38 13.55
CA LEU A 311 10.89 4.12 14.69
C LEU A 311 12.41 4.37 14.59
N ASP A 312 13.14 3.52 13.88
CA ASP A 312 14.55 3.72 13.52
C ASP A 312 14.76 4.79 12.44
N LYS A 313 13.65 5.37 11.92
CA LYS A 313 13.58 6.39 10.88
C LYS A 313 13.84 5.85 9.47
N GLU A 314 14.01 4.55 9.29
CA GLU A 314 14.14 3.94 7.96
C GLU A 314 12.77 3.76 7.31
N ILE A 315 12.74 3.67 5.98
CA ILE A 315 11.50 3.38 5.23
C ILE A 315 11.51 1.89 4.89
N HIS A 316 10.49 1.18 5.33
CA HIS A 316 10.28 -0.23 5.04
C HIS A 316 9.23 -0.37 3.94
N ILE A 317 9.56 -1.13 2.91
CA ILE A 317 8.69 -1.41 1.77
C ILE A 317 8.60 -2.92 1.58
N THR A 318 7.40 -3.46 1.43
CA THR A 318 7.20 -4.83 0.93
C THR A 318 6.39 -4.82 -0.34
N TYR A 319 6.57 -5.81 -1.22
CA TYR A 319 5.72 -5.99 -2.39
C TYR A 319 5.72 -7.44 -2.85
N THR A 320 4.70 -7.79 -3.64
CA THR A 320 4.67 -9.07 -4.33
C THR A 320 5.67 -9.06 -5.48
N TRP A 321 6.49 -10.10 -5.55
CA TRP A 321 7.43 -10.36 -6.62
C TRP A 321 7.01 -11.62 -7.38
N ASN A 322 6.56 -11.46 -8.63
CA ASN A 322 6.14 -12.50 -9.55
C ASN A 322 5.15 -13.53 -8.97
N ARG A 323 4.29 -13.10 -8.04
CA ARG A 323 3.32 -13.94 -7.31
C ARG A 323 3.92 -15.09 -6.50
N LYS A 324 5.23 -15.15 -6.35
CA LYS A 324 5.94 -16.27 -5.72
C LYS A 324 6.60 -15.88 -4.41
N TYR A 325 7.03 -14.63 -4.30
CA TYR A 325 7.74 -14.13 -3.13
C TYR A 325 7.17 -12.79 -2.69
N ILE A 326 7.40 -12.48 -1.42
CA ILE A 326 7.29 -11.11 -0.91
C ILE A 326 8.70 -10.58 -0.73
N LYS A 327 9.03 -9.49 -1.43
CA LYS A 327 10.31 -8.79 -1.31
C LYS A 327 10.16 -7.67 -0.27
N HIS A 328 11.16 -7.52 0.59
CA HIS A 328 11.29 -6.46 1.60
C HIS A 328 12.51 -5.60 1.24
N VAL A 329 12.33 -4.28 1.29
CA VAL A 329 13.35 -3.27 1.01
C VAL A 329 13.37 -2.27 2.15
N ILE A 330 14.57 -1.86 2.55
CA ILE A 330 14.82 -0.81 3.54
C ILE A 330 15.54 0.35 2.84
N LEU A 331 15.05 1.57 3.04
CA LEU A 331 15.65 2.79 2.48
C LEU A 331 16.08 3.77 3.57
N ASP A 332 17.18 4.48 3.33
CA ASP A 332 17.54 5.68 4.09
C ASP A 332 16.77 6.88 3.52
N PRO A 333 15.80 7.46 4.26
CA PRO A 333 15.07 8.63 3.77
C PRO A 333 15.99 9.83 3.49
N LYS A 334 17.16 9.95 4.11
CA LYS A 334 18.07 11.09 3.89
C LYS A 334 18.67 11.12 2.48
N LEU A 335 18.60 9.98 1.78
CA LEU A 335 19.12 9.81 0.44
C LEU A 335 18.00 9.87 -0.63
N LEU A 336 16.76 10.17 -0.21
CA LEU A 336 15.58 10.42 -1.07
C LEU A 336 15.35 11.90 -1.37
#